data_AF-A0AAC9SPF8-F1
#
_entry.id   AF-A0AAC9SPF8-F1
#
_cell.length_a   1.000
_cell.length_b   1.000
_cell.length_c   1.000
_cell.angle_alpha   90.00
_cell.angle_beta   90.00
_cell.angle_gamma   90.00
#
_symmetry.space_group_name_H-M   'P 1'
#
loop_
_entity.id
_entity.type
_entity.pdbx_description
1 polymer ?
#
loop_
_entity_poly.entity_id
_entity_poly.type
_entity_poly.pdbx_seq_one_letter_code
_entity_poly.pdbx_strand_id
1 'polypeptide(L)'
;MRHPALFGWLNTHVMRKTRFSACRRNGFLFVGLCAIYAGLPATVWAQANAPTAPSAPLQANTATQHPSSVAEQIKQLSTALAHAKTPEEAHGLQEKLEALRSAKLSPTTQLLVRRAEKDLTTDKPDDAVEDIGDALALQPDQAILWRTRAQMCLVAGDLKGAITDIGEALQRDPLDVESWSLLASVEEHRNDGKAALKAWQKVLELSPMTDRNHKRLDALHIKAYGQPT
;
A
#
# COMPACT_ATOMS: atom_id res chain seq x y z
N MET A 1 13.80 2.36 -11.21
CA MET A 1 14.58 3.46 -10.58
C MET A 1 13.62 4.41 -9.86
N ARG A 2 13.40 4.21 -8.54
CA ARG A 2 12.59 4.98 -7.55
C ARG A 2 12.07 3.94 -6.52
N HIS A 3 11.96 4.12 -5.20
CA HIS A 3 12.03 5.28 -4.29
C HIS A 3 12.68 4.85 -2.94
N PRO A 4 14.00 5.00 -2.73
CA PRO A 4 14.58 5.04 -1.38
C PRO A 4 14.62 6.47 -0.80
N ALA A 5 14.17 7.49 -1.56
CA ALA A 5 14.36 8.90 -1.22
C ALA A 5 13.29 9.51 -0.29
N LEU A 6 12.09 8.92 -0.18
CA LEU A 6 11.00 9.54 0.58
C LEU A 6 11.19 9.40 2.11
N PHE A 7 11.75 8.29 2.59
CA PHE A 7 12.06 8.11 4.01
C PHE A 7 13.18 9.07 4.49
N GLY A 8 14.16 9.36 3.63
CA GLY A 8 15.19 10.37 3.91
C GLY A 8 14.68 11.82 3.85
N TRP A 9 13.65 12.07 3.03
CA TRP A 9 13.03 13.40 2.87
C TRP A 9 12.06 13.75 4.01
N LEU A 10 11.36 12.75 4.57
CA LEU A 10 10.43 12.95 5.68
C LEU A 10 11.09 13.56 6.94
N ASN A 11 12.35 13.21 7.19
CA ASN A 11 13.06 13.64 8.40
C ASN A 11 13.50 15.12 8.35
N THR A 12 13.44 15.78 7.18
CA THR A 12 13.89 17.17 7.00
C THR A 12 12.76 18.18 6.76
N HIS A 13 11.57 17.78 6.30
CA HIS A 13 10.52 18.71 5.86
C HIS A 13 9.32 18.90 6.81
N VAL A 14 9.08 18.00 7.79
CA VAL A 14 7.90 18.07 8.68
C VAL A 14 7.96 19.21 9.72
N MET A 15 9.09 19.94 9.83
CA MET A 15 9.25 21.05 10.77
C MET A 15 8.63 22.39 10.34
N ARG A 16 7.91 22.46 9.20
CA ARG A 16 7.35 23.72 8.71
C ARG A 16 5.88 23.61 8.33
N LYS A 17 5.06 24.29 9.13
CA LYS A 17 3.76 24.93 8.81
C LYS A 17 2.51 24.14 9.21
N THR A 18 2.01 24.51 10.38
CA THR A 18 0.58 24.56 10.67
C THR A 18 -0.07 25.74 9.92
N ARG A 19 -1.12 25.49 9.12
CA ARG A 19 -2.27 26.39 8.93
C ARG A 19 -3.38 25.74 8.10
N PHE A 20 -4.58 25.80 8.69
CA PHE A 20 -5.90 25.32 8.25
C PHE A 20 -6.24 25.52 6.76
N SER A 21 -6.82 24.47 6.16
CA SER A 21 -7.54 24.51 4.87
C SER A 21 -9.04 24.20 5.08
N ALA A 22 -9.89 25.00 4.43
CA ALA A 22 -11.34 24.97 4.51
C ALA A 22 -11.96 24.12 3.38
N CYS A 23 -13.02 23.39 3.73
CA CYS A 23 -13.77 22.44 2.92
C CYS A 23 -14.47 23.10 1.70
N ARG A 24 -14.36 22.49 0.52
CA ARG A 24 -15.33 22.67 -0.58
C ARG A 24 -15.75 21.32 -1.16
N ARG A 25 -17.08 21.13 -1.20
CA ARG A 25 -17.82 19.93 -1.57
C ARG A 25 -18.67 20.28 -2.79
N ASN A 26 -18.61 19.49 -3.86
CA ASN A 26 -19.56 19.45 -4.99
C ASN A 26 -19.38 18.05 -5.64
N GLY A 27 -20.37 17.22 -5.92
CA GLY A 27 -21.79 17.43 -6.21
C GLY A 27 -22.10 16.74 -7.54
N PHE A 28 -22.21 15.40 -7.55
CA PHE A 28 -22.52 14.60 -8.73
C PHE A 28 -24.02 14.64 -9.05
N LEU A 29 -24.38 14.94 -10.31
CA LEU A 29 -25.72 14.74 -10.86
C LEU A 29 -25.67 13.63 -11.92
N PHE A 30 -26.49 12.59 -11.72
CA PHE A 30 -26.68 11.43 -12.58
C PHE A 30 -28.06 11.53 -13.23
N VAL A 31 -28.13 11.53 -14.56
CA VAL A 31 -29.32 11.31 -15.40
C VAL A 31 -28.78 10.67 -16.68
N GLY A 32 -29.16 9.49 -17.17
CA GLY A 32 -30.42 8.76 -17.08
C GLY A 32 -31.13 8.84 -18.44
N LEU A 33 -30.87 7.91 -19.38
CA LEU A 33 -31.79 7.67 -20.51
C LEU A 33 -31.65 6.25 -21.10
N CYS A 34 -32.74 5.50 -21.02
CA CYS A 34 -33.02 4.28 -21.78
C CYS A 34 -33.66 4.63 -23.14
N ALA A 35 -33.35 3.88 -24.20
CA ALA A 35 -34.21 3.65 -25.36
C ALA A 35 -33.68 2.41 -26.16
N ILE A 36 -34.31 1.24 -26.09
CA ILE A 36 -35.39 0.67 -26.94
C ILE A 36 -34.91 0.04 -28.29
N TYR A 37 -34.90 -1.31 -28.29
CA TYR A 37 -35.41 -2.33 -29.25
C TYR A 37 -35.37 -2.19 -30.80
N ALA A 38 -34.84 -3.24 -31.45
CA ALA A 38 -35.35 -4.04 -32.60
C ALA A 38 -34.16 -4.86 -33.19
N GLY A 39 -34.19 -6.10 -33.68
CA GLY A 39 -35.22 -7.06 -34.05
C GLY A 39 -34.83 -7.80 -35.36
N LEU A 40 -34.20 -8.99 -35.24
CA LEU A 40 -34.13 -10.15 -36.20
C LEU A 40 -33.36 -10.03 -37.55
N PRO A 41 -33.05 -11.14 -38.28
CA PRO A 41 -32.94 -12.57 -37.94
C PRO A 41 -31.61 -13.24 -38.39
N ALA A 42 -31.49 -14.53 -38.04
CA ALA A 42 -30.41 -15.46 -38.34
C ALA A 42 -30.20 -15.77 -39.83
N THR A 43 -28.94 -15.93 -40.23
CA THR A 43 -28.54 -16.79 -41.35
C THR A 43 -27.48 -17.78 -40.86
N VAL A 44 -27.94 -19.01 -40.66
CA VAL A 44 -27.12 -20.21 -40.53
C VAL A 44 -26.49 -20.48 -41.91
N TRP A 45 -25.16 -20.53 -41.97
CA TRP A 45 -24.45 -21.21 -43.05
C TRP A 45 -23.57 -22.27 -42.41
N ALA A 46 -23.98 -23.52 -42.60
CA ALA A 46 -23.22 -24.71 -42.29
C ALA A 46 -22.06 -24.84 -43.30
N GLN A 47 -20.85 -25.14 -42.83
CA GLN A 47 -19.77 -25.60 -43.69
C GLN A 47 -19.02 -26.77 -43.03
N ALA A 48 -19.27 -27.94 -43.62
CA ALA A 48 -18.49 -29.18 -43.74
C ALA A 48 -17.37 -29.53 -42.74
N ASN A 49 -17.52 -30.74 -42.19
CA ASN A 49 -16.50 -31.57 -41.54
C ASN A 49 -15.25 -31.81 -42.41
N ALA A 50 -14.08 -31.81 -41.77
CA ALA A 50 -12.88 -32.51 -42.22
C ALA A 50 -12.39 -33.47 -41.10
N PRO A 51 -12.01 -34.72 -41.42
CA PRO A 51 -11.55 -35.68 -40.42
C PRO A 51 -10.05 -35.50 -40.15
N THR A 52 -9.67 -35.27 -38.90
CA THR A 52 -8.26 -35.33 -38.46
C THR A 52 -8.03 -36.49 -37.49
N ALA A 53 -6.87 -37.11 -37.71
CA ALA A 53 -6.26 -38.32 -37.17
C ALA A 53 -6.39 -38.59 -35.64
N PRO A 54 -6.19 -39.87 -35.22
CA PRO A 54 -6.37 -40.30 -33.83
C PRO A 54 -5.40 -39.62 -32.86
N SER A 55 -5.96 -39.03 -31.80
CA SER A 55 -5.23 -38.43 -30.69
C SER A 55 -4.62 -39.53 -29.79
N ALA A 56 -3.30 -39.66 -29.86
CA ALA A 56 -2.54 -40.35 -28.81
C ALA A 56 -2.72 -39.60 -27.48
N PRO A 57 -2.96 -40.29 -26.35
CA PRO A 57 -3.10 -39.62 -25.07
C PRO A 57 -1.73 -39.11 -24.61
N LEU A 58 -1.53 -37.79 -24.72
CA LEU A 58 -0.48 -37.10 -23.99
C LEU A 58 -0.82 -37.23 -22.50
N GLN A 59 -0.05 -38.05 -21.78
CA GLN A 59 -0.03 -38.08 -20.33
C GLN A 59 0.43 -36.69 -19.84
N ALA A 60 -0.54 -35.81 -19.58
CA ALA A 60 -0.32 -34.55 -18.91
C ALA A 60 -0.12 -34.82 -17.41
N ASN A 61 1.08 -35.28 -17.06
CA ASN A 61 1.55 -35.23 -15.69
C ASN A 61 2.03 -33.81 -15.38
N THR A 62 1.12 -32.83 -15.47
CA THR A 62 1.34 -31.50 -14.90
C THR A 62 0.78 -31.52 -13.50
N ALA A 63 1.65 -31.80 -12.54
CA ALA A 63 1.43 -31.42 -11.16
C ALA A 63 0.92 -29.97 -11.15
N THR A 64 -0.33 -29.80 -10.74
CA THR A 64 -1.01 -28.52 -10.63
C THR A 64 -0.27 -27.65 -9.62
N GLN A 65 0.66 -26.82 -10.10
CA GLN A 65 0.98 -25.58 -9.41
C GLN A 65 -0.25 -24.69 -9.55
N HIS A 66 -1.15 -24.74 -8.57
CA HIS A 66 -2.13 -23.66 -8.44
C HIS A 66 -1.37 -22.36 -8.21
N PRO A 67 -1.59 -21.31 -9.02
CA PRO A 67 -0.97 -20.02 -8.76
C PRO A 67 -1.39 -19.60 -7.35
N SER A 68 -0.44 -19.50 -6.43
CA SER A 68 -0.71 -19.02 -5.08
C SER A 68 -1.40 -17.67 -5.20
N SER A 69 -2.49 -17.48 -4.46
CA SER A 69 -3.19 -16.19 -4.45
C SER A 69 -2.21 -15.08 -4.07
N VAL A 70 -2.41 -13.86 -4.57
CA VAL A 70 -1.52 -12.73 -4.21
C VAL A 70 -1.38 -12.56 -2.70
N ALA A 71 -2.45 -12.83 -1.94
CA ALA A 71 -2.43 -12.79 -0.48
C ALA A 71 -1.51 -13.89 0.12
N GLU A 72 -1.55 -15.11 -0.42
CA GLU A 72 -0.62 -16.18 -0.01
C GLU A 72 0.83 -15.86 -0.39
N GLN A 73 1.07 -15.23 -1.55
CA GLN A 73 2.41 -14.77 -1.93
C GLN A 73 2.94 -13.70 -0.97
N ILE A 74 2.10 -12.72 -0.60
CA ILE A 74 2.45 -11.70 0.40
C ILE A 74 2.78 -12.36 1.73
N LYS A 75 1.95 -13.31 2.18
CA LYS A 75 2.20 -14.06 3.41
C LYS A 75 3.53 -14.83 3.35
N GLN A 76 3.79 -15.58 2.29
CA GLN A 76 5.05 -16.31 2.12
C GLN A 76 6.27 -15.37 2.12
N LEU A 77 6.22 -14.29 1.35
CA LEU A 77 7.31 -13.32 1.30
C LEU A 77 7.51 -12.59 2.64
N SER A 78 6.43 -12.26 3.36
CA SER A 78 6.54 -11.67 4.70
C SER A 78 7.16 -12.64 5.72
N THR A 79 6.85 -13.93 5.63
CA THR A 79 7.50 -14.93 6.48
C THR A 79 8.98 -15.09 6.13
N ALA A 80 9.34 -14.99 4.85
CA ALA A 80 10.74 -14.99 4.43
C ALA A 80 11.47 -13.74 4.91
N LEU A 81 10.82 -12.57 4.88
CA LEU A 81 11.36 -11.30 5.36
C LEU A 81 11.73 -11.38 6.85
N ALA A 82 10.87 -11.99 7.67
CA ALA A 82 11.14 -12.19 9.09
C ALA A 82 12.36 -13.08 9.38
N HIS A 83 12.74 -13.97 8.45
CA HIS A 83 13.88 -14.88 8.58
C HIS A 83 15.10 -14.45 7.76
N ALA A 84 15.05 -13.28 7.12
CA ALA A 84 16.16 -12.75 6.34
C ALA A 84 17.40 -12.63 7.22
N LYS A 85 18.56 -12.99 6.68
CA LYS A 85 19.83 -12.98 7.43
C LYS A 85 20.68 -11.76 7.14
N THR A 86 20.46 -11.13 5.98
CA THR A 86 21.20 -9.96 5.54
C THR A 86 20.25 -8.80 5.24
N PRO A 87 20.69 -7.54 5.44
CA PRO A 87 19.90 -6.37 5.05
C PRO A 87 19.59 -6.32 3.55
N GLU A 88 20.50 -6.82 2.71
CA GLU A 88 20.32 -6.88 1.25
C GLU A 88 19.19 -7.85 0.85
N GLU A 89 19.14 -9.02 1.50
CA GLU A 89 18.05 -9.98 1.30
C GLU A 89 16.71 -9.40 1.74
N ALA A 90 16.68 -8.76 2.92
CA ALA A 90 15.47 -8.11 3.43
C ALA A 90 14.97 -7.02 2.48
N HIS A 91 15.86 -6.17 1.97
CA HIS A 91 15.51 -5.15 0.98
C HIS A 91 14.93 -5.77 -0.30
N GLY A 92 15.56 -6.81 -0.84
CA GLY A 92 15.06 -7.49 -2.05
C GLY A 92 13.70 -8.16 -1.85
N LEU A 93 13.41 -8.68 -0.66
CA LEU A 93 12.10 -9.24 -0.31
C LEU A 93 11.03 -8.15 -0.16
N GLN A 94 11.40 -7.02 0.45
CA GLN A 94 10.52 -5.87 0.63
C GLN A 94 10.14 -5.25 -0.72
N GLU A 95 11.09 -5.11 -1.65
CA GLU A 95 10.80 -4.65 -3.01
C GLU A 95 9.77 -5.55 -3.73
N LYS A 96 9.90 -6.87 -3.58
CA LYS A 96 8.93 -7.84 -4.13
C LYS A 96 7.55 -7.70 -3.48
N LEU A 97 7.49 -7.51 -2.16
CA LEU A 97 6.23 -7.28 -1.44
C LEU A 97 5.52 -6.01 -1.94
N GLU A 98 6.25 -4.91 -2.10
CA GLU A 98 5.70 -3.65 -2.61
C GLU A 98 5.20 -3.79 -4.05
N ALA A 99 5.92 -4.54 -4.89
CA ALA A 99 5.46 -4.86 -6.24
C ALA A 99 4.12 -5.63 -6.22
N LEU A 100 3.95 -6.61 -5.33
CA LEU A 100 2.69 -7.36 -5.20
C LEU A 100 1.55 -6.50 -4.67
N ARG A 101 1.81 -5.64 -3.68
CA ARG A 101 0.81 -4.73 -3.11
C ARG A 101 0.31 -3.70 -4.12
N SER A 102 1.19 -3.22 -5.00
CA SER A 102 0.85 -2.25 -6.04
C SER A 102 0.35 -2.89 -7.35
N ALA A 103 0.54 -4.20 -7.56
CA ALA A 103 0.20 -4.89 -8.80
C ALA A 103 -1.28 -4.80 -9.19
N LYS A 104 -2.17 -4.68 -8.21
CA LYS A 104 -3.63 -4.62 -8.43
C LYS A 104 -4.17 -3.20 -8.64
N LEU A 105 -3.31 -2.18 -8.62
CA LEU A 105 -3.74 -0.80 -8.84
C LEU A 105 -4.11 -0.60 -10.31
N SER A 106 -5.30 -0.04 -10.55
CA SER A 106 -5.73 0.29 -11.91
C SER A 106 -4.82 1.37 -12.52
N PRO A 107 -4.69 1.47 -13.86
CA PRO A 107 -3.89 2.52 -14.48
C PRO A 107 -4.29 3.94 -14.03
N THR A 108 -5.59 4.21 -13.89
CA THR A 108 -6.10 5.50 -13.39
C THR A 108 -5.67 5.74 -11.95
N THR A 109 -5.80 4.74 -11.09
CA THR A 109 -5.35 4.82 -9.69
C THR A 109 -3.85 5.06 -9.60
N GLN A 110 -3.04 4.39 -10.43
CA GLN A 110 -1.59 4.63 -10.50
C GLN A 110 -1.25 6.06 -10.93
N LEU A 111 -2.03 6.66 -11.84
CA LEU A 111 -1.83 8.06 -12.22
C LEU A 111 -2.11 9.02 -11.06
N LEU A 112 -3.18 8.77 -10.29
CA LEU A 112 -3.50 9.56 -9.10
C LEU A 112 -2.39 9.45 -8.04
N VAL A 113 -1.91 8.23 -7.77
CA VAL A 113 -0.78 8.01 -6.84
C VAL A 113 0.47 8.78 -7.29
N ARG A 114 0.83 8.70 -8.58
CA ARG A 114 1.98 9.42 -9.12
C ARG A 114 1.81 10.94 -9.07
N ARG A 115 0.58 11.45 -9.24
CA ARG A 115 0.27 12.88 -9.10
C ARG A 115 0.45 13.31 -7.64
N ALA A 116 -0.12 12.56 -6.69
CA ALA A 116 0.05 12.79 -5.26
C ALA A 116 1.54 12.81 -4.83
N GLU A 117 2.32 11.84 -5.28
CA GLU A 117 3.77 11.79 -5.03
C GLU A 117 4.49 13.03 -5.54
N LYS A 118 4.10 13.53 -6.72
CA LYS A 118 4.66 14.76 -7.29
C LYS A 118 4.24 15.97 -6.45
N ASP A 119 2.97 16.05 -6.06
CA ASP A 119 2.45 17.19 -5.30
C ASP A 119 3.12 17.32 -3.92
N LEU A 120 3.44 16.18 -3.28
CA LEU A 120 4.26 16.13 -2.07
C LEU A 120 5.63 16.79 -2.27
N THR A 121 6.31 16.52 -3.40
CA THR A 121 7.62 17.14 -3.71
C THR A 121 7.52 18.62 -4.04
N THR A 122 6.32 19.13 -4.33
CA THR A 122 6.05 20.55 -4.62
C THR A 122 5.46 21.32 -3.44
N ASP A 123 5.57 20.80 -2.21
CA ASP A 123 5.08 21.42 -0.96
C ASP A 123 3.54 21.58 -0.93
N LYS A 124 2.82 20.63 -1.54
CA LYS A 124 1.35 20.59 -1.61
C LYS A 124 0.79 19.30 -1.02
N PRO A 125 0.92 19.08 0.30
CA PRO A 125 0.48 17.84 0.92
C PRO A 125 -1.05 17.69 0.94
N ASP A 126 -1.82 18.78 1.00
CA ASP A 126 -3.29 18.74 0.95
C ASP A 126 -3.80 18.18 -0.39
N ASP A 127 -3.30 18.72 -1.52
CA ASP A 127 -3.61 18.23 -2.87
C ASP A 127 -3.26 16.73 -3.01
N ALA A 128 -2.12 16.31 -2.44
CA ALA A 128 -1.70 14.91 -2.45
C ALA A 128 -2.65 14.01 -1.63
N VAL A 129 -3.19 14.49 -0.51
CA VAL A 129 -4.19 13.74 0.28
C VAL A 129 -5.50 13.59 -0.51
N GLU A 130 -5.94 14.64 -1.20
CA GLU A 130 -7.14 14.60 -2.05
C GLU A 130 -7.00 13.58 -3.19
N ASP A 131 -5.87 13.59 -3.89
CA ASP A 131 -5.56 12.62 -4.96
C ASP A 131 -5.66 11.17 -4.51
N ILE A 132 -5.13 10.86 -3.32
CA ILE A 132 -5.23 9.51 -2.77
C ILE A 132 -6.65 9.23 -2.27
N GLY A 133 -7.39 10.25 -1.82
CA GLY A 133 -8.83 10.16 -1.56
C GLY A 133 -9.61 9.71 -2.79
N ASP A 134 -9.35 10.31 -3.94
CA ASP A 134 -9.94 9.91 -5.23
C ASP A 134 -9.50 8.48 -5.62
N ALA A 135 -8.23 8.14 -5.40
CA ALA A 135 -7.71 6.79 -5.64
C ALA A 135 -8.43 5.73 -4.78
N LEU A 136 -8.71 6.04 -3.52
CA LEU A 136 -9.46 5.20 -2.58
C LEU A 136 -10.94 5.09 -2.96
N ALA A 137 -11.54 6.14 -3.52
CA ALA A 137 -12.89 6.06 -4.07
C ALA A 137 -13.00 5.09 -5.25
N LEU A 138 -11.92 4.94 -6.03
CA LEU A 138 -11.85 3.97 -7.13
C LEU A 138 -11.54 2.55 -6.64
N GLN A 139 -10.67 2.38 -5.65
CA GLN A 139 -10.23 1.08 -5.15
C GLN A 139 -10.11 1.06 -3.61
N PRO A 140 -11.23 0.99 -2.88
CA PRO A 140 -11.25 1.13 -1.42
C PRO A 140 -10.61 -0.03 -0.65
N ASP A 141 -10.43 -1.18 -1.30
CA ASP A 141 -9.90 -2.39 -0.66
C ASP A 141 -8.36 -2.47 -0.70
N GLN A 142 -7.69 -1.49 -1.30
CA GLN A 142 -6.24 -1.53 -1.46
C GLN A 142 -5.53 -0.93 -0.25
N ALA A 143 -4.98 -1.79 0.61
CA ALA A 143 -4.22 -1.41 1.81
C ALA A 143 -3.13 -0.36 1.51
N ILE A 144 -2.45 -0.50 0.37
CA ILE A 144 -1.40 0.42 -0.06
C ILE A 144 -1.89 1.86 -0.18
N LEU A 145 -3.11 2.10 -0.66
CA LEU A 145 -3.65 3.45 -0.81
C LEU A 145 -3.95 4.11 0.54
N TRP A 146 -4.45 3.34 1.50
CA TRP A 146 -4.65 3.81 2.88
C TRP A 146 -3.32 4.22 3.52
N ARG A 147 -2.28 3.37 3.40
CA ARG A 147 -0.93 3.71 3.85
C ARG A 147 -0.40 4.96 3.14
N THR A 148 -0.55 5.05 1.81
CA THR A 148 -0.08 6.21 1.05
C THR A 148 -0.78 7.49 1.52
N ARG A 149 -2.09 7.47 1.75
CA ARG A 149 -2.81 8.64 2.28
C ARG A 149 -2.31 9.02 3.66
N ALA A 150 -2.15 8.04 4.55
CA ALA A 150 -1.60 8.28 5.88
C ALA A 150 -0.23 8.95 5.84
N GLN A 151 0.62 8.55 4.90
CA GLN A 151 1.94 9.14 4.69
C GLN A 151 1.82 10.62 4.30
N MET A 152 0.86 10.95 3.42
CA MET A 152 0.62 12.34 3.03
C MET A 152 -0.01 13.14 4.18
N CYS A 153 -0.92 12.55 4.95
CA CYS A 153 -1.50 13.14 6.16
C CYS A 153 -0.42 13.48 7.20
N LEU A 154 0.57 12.60 7.41
CA LEU A 154 1.71 12.87 8.29
C LEU A 154 2.50 14.09 7.81
N VAL A 155 2.76 14.20 6.50
CA VAL A 155 3.48 15.36 5.93
C VAL A 155 2.63 16.63 6.03
N ALA A 156 1.31 16.54 5.88
CA ALA A 156 0.37 17.65 6.10
C ALA A 156 0.25 18.06 7.59
N GLY A 157 0.79 17.25 8.51
CA GLY A 157 0.66 17.45 9.96
C GLY A 157 -0.66 16.95 10.55
N ASP A 158 -1.52 16.29 9.76
CA ASP A 158 -2.72 15.62 10.26
C ASP A 158 -2.38 14.24 10.85
N LEU A 159 -1.86 14.26 12.07
CA LEU A 159 -1.48 13.05 12.81
C LEU A 159 -2.70 12.15 13.10
N LYS A 160 -3.90 12.73 13.26
CA LYS A 160 -5.12 11.97 13.56
C LYS A 160 -5.64 11.25 12.32
N GLY A 161 -5.67 11.94 11.18
CA GLY A 161 -5.97 11.36 9.88
C GLY A 161 -4.99 10.23 9.54
N ALA A 162 -3.70 10.48 9.74
CA ALA A 162 -2.66 9.47 9.52
C ALA A 162 -2.89 8.18 10.33
N ILE A 163 -3.17 8.27 11.64
CA ILE A 163 -3.45 7.08 12.47
C ILE A 163 -4.69 6.34 12.00
N THR A 164 -5.74 7.07 11.64
CA THR A 164 -7.00 6.47 11.17
C THR A 164 -6.75 5.66 9.90
N ASP A 165 -6.03 6.25 8.94
CA ASP A 165 -5.69 5.62 7.67
C ASP A 165 -4.72 4.44 7.83
N ILE A 166 -3.77 4.54 8.76
CA ILE A 166 -2.89 3.40 9.09
C ILE A 166 -3.69 2.25 9.69
N GLY A 167 -4.70 2.55 10.52
CA GLY A 167 -5.62 1.55 11.03
C GLY A 167 -6.35 0.81 9.91
N GLU A 168 -6.83 1.54 8.91
CA GLU A 168 -7.47 0.94 7.72
C GLU A 168 -6.50 0.12 6.87
N ALA A 169 -5.25 0.58 6.72
CA ALA A 169 -4.20 -0.15 6.02
C ALA A 169 -3.87 -1.48 6.73
N LEU A 170 -3.64 -1.44 8.05
CA LEU A 170 -3.27 -2.61 8.86
C LEU A 170 -4.43 -3.60 9.07
N GLN A 171 -5.69 -3.14 9.01
CA GLN A 171 -6.84 -4.05 8.98
C GLN A 171 -6.85 -4.91 7.70
N ARG A 172 -6.39 -4.36 6.57
CA ARG A 172 -6.36 -5.05 5.26
C ARG A 172 -5.08 -5.84 5.03
N ASP A 173 -3.93 -5.29 5.45
CA ASP A 173 -2.64 -5.97 5.43
C ASP A 173 -1.91 -5.81 6.78
N PRO A 174 -2.12 -6.75 7.72
CA PRO A 174 -1.46 -6.70 9.02
C PRO A 174 0.05 -6.93 8.96
N LEU A 175 0.57 -7.44 7.83
CA LEU A 175 1.98 -7.79 7.62
C LEU A 175 2.74 -6.69 6.87
N ASP A 176 2.13 -5.52 6.71
CA ASP A 176 2.75 -4.36 6.09
C ASP A 176 3.70 -3.63 7.04
N VAL A 177 5.00 -3.95 6.91
CA VAL A 177 6.11 -3.36 7.65
C VAL A 177 6.14 -1.83 7.51
N GLU A 178 5.80 -1.30 6.33
CA GLU A 178 5.80 0.13 6.08
C GLU A 178 4.67 0.83 6.85
N SER A 179 3.48 0.23 6.92
CA SER A 179 2.37 0.75 7.72
C SER A 179 2.70 0.77 9.22
N TRP A 180 3.37 -0.27 9.74
CA TRP A 180 3.84 -0.28 11.14
C TRP A 180 4.94 0.76 11.40
N SER A 181 5.87 0.94 10.46
CA SER A 181 6.93 1.94 10.56
C SER A 181 6.38 3.37 10.52
N LEU A 182 5.35 3.58 9.69
CA LEU A 182 4.63 4.84 9.62
C LEU A 182 3.87 5.12 10.92
N LEU A 183 3.18 4.12 11.50
CA LEU A 183 2.53 4.26 12.81
C LEU A 183 3.52 4.71 13.87
N ALA A 184 4.67 4.05 13.94
CA ALA A 184 5.71 4.37 14.90
C ALA A 184 6.18 5.83 14.75
N SER A 185 6.39 6.27 13.51
CA SER A 185 6.77 7.65 13.20
C SER A 185 5.67 8.65 13.61
N VAL A 186 4.41 8.37 13.30
CA VAL A 186 3.28 9.25 13.68
C VAL A 186 3.17 9.37 15.21
N GLU A 187 3.32 8.26 15.95
CA GLU A 187 3.25 8.29 17.41
C GLU A 187 4.47 9.00 18.04
N GLU A 188 5.64 8.91 17.42
CA GLU A 188 6.79 9.73 17.80
C GLU A 188 6.49 11.23 17.69
N HIS A 189 5.87 11.64 16.56
CA HIS A 189 5.42 13.02 16.33
C HIS A 189 4.34 13.47 17.33
N ARG A 190 3.48 12.54 17.79
CA ARG A 190 2.51 12.79 18.87
C ARG A 190 3.13 12.79 20.27
N ASN A 191 4.43 12.56 20.37
CA ASN A 191 5.18 12.44 21.62
C ASN A 191 4.76 11.24 22.50
N ASP A 192 4.05 10.25 21.93
CA ASP A 192 3.66 9.02 22.63
C ASP A 192 4.75 7.94 22.43
N GLY A 193 5.76 7.99 23.31
CA GLY A 193 6.87 7.03 23.25
C GLY A 193 6.45 5.57 23.47
N LYS A 194 5.36 5.33 24.21
CA LYS A 194 4.87 3.96 24.49
C LYS A 194 4.22 3.36 23.25
N ALA A 195 3.34 4.13 22.59
CA ALA A 195 2.70 3.70 21.36
C ALA A 195 3.73 3.51 20.23
N ALA A 196 4.67 4.46 20.09
CA ALA A 196 5.77 4.36 19.13
C ALA A 196 6.64 3.11 19.36
N LEU A 197 7.03 2.83 20.61
CA LEU A 197 7.81 1.64 20.95
C LEU A 197 7.09 0.34 20.54
N LYS A 198 5.78 0.24 20.81
CA LYS A 198 4.98 -0.93 20.44
C LYS A 198 4.91 -1.12 18.92
N ALA A 199 4.77 -0.05 18.16
CA ALA A 199 4.78 -0.11 16.69
C ALA A 199 6.15 -0.54 16.16
N TRP A 200 7.26 -0.02 16.71
CA TRP A 200 8.61 -0.45 16.35
C TRP A 200 8.91 -1.91 16.69
N GLN A 201 8.38 -2.42 17.81
CA GLN A 201 8.49 -3.84 18.14
C GLN A 201 7.85 -4.71 17.04
N LYS A 202 6.70 -4.29 16.48
CA LYS A 202 6.08 -4.99 15.35
C LYS A 202 6.93 -4.93 14.08
N VAL A 203 7.56 -3.79 13.80
CA VAL A 203 8.51 -3.68 12.67
C VAL A 203 9.67 -4.68 12.83
N LEU A 204 10.26 -4.76 14.03
CA LEU A 204 11.36 -5.69 14.30
C LEU A 204 10.94 -7.16 14.25
N GLU A 205 9.71 -7.49 14.66
CA GLU A 205 9.17 -8.84 14.52
C GLU A 205 9.00 -9.24 13.04
N LEU A 206 8.57 -8.31 12.19
CA LEU A 206 8.28 -8.58 10.77
C LEU A 206 9.51 -8.47 9.88
N SER A 207 10.44 -7.58 10.20
CA SER A 207 11.72 -7.48 9.53
C SER A 207 12.85 -7.12 10.52
N PRO A 208 13.51 -8.13 11.08
CA PRO A 208 14.65 -7.93 11.98
C PRO A 208 15.85 -7.27 11.30
N MET A 209 15.96 -7.40 9.97
CA MET A 209 17.12 -6.97 9.18
C MET A 209 16.88 -5.66 8.41
N THR A 210 15.64 -5.19 8.28
CA THR A 210 15.34 -3.88 7.69
C THR A 210 15.60 -2.78 8.74
N ASP A 211 16.84 -2.29 8.74
CA ASP A 211 17.33 -1.03 9.30
C ASP A 211 17.71 -0.96 10.80
N ARG A 212 18.60 0.00 11.09
CA ARG A 212 19.39 0.30 12.30
C ARG A 212 18.54 0.74 13.51
N ASN A 213 17.39 0.11 13.73
CA ASN A 213 16.36 0.58 14.66
C ASN A 213 16.66 0.29 16.13
N HIS A 214 17.70 -0.49 16.46
CA HIS A 214 18.06 -0.74 17.87
C HIS A 214 18.29 0.58 18.64
N LYS A 215 19.02 1.54 18.07
CA LYS A 215 19.24 2.85 18.71
C LYS A 215 17.95 3.65 18.90
N ARG A 216 17.02 3.54 17.94
CA ARG A 216 15.72 4.22 17.99
C ARG A 216 14.85 3.59 19.07
N LEU A 217 14.88 2.27 19.19
CA LEU A 217 14.18 1.51 20.22
C LEU A 217 14.66 1.90 21.62
N ASP A 218 15.97 2.01 21.83
CA ASP A 218 16.56 2.42 23.11
C ASP A 218 16.09 3.84 23.50
N ALA A 219 16.13 4.78 22.56
CA ALA A 219 15.66 6.14 22.77
C ALA A 219 14.15 6.18 23.12
N LEU A 220 13.34 5.35 22.45
CA LEU A 220 11.91 5.24 22.72
C LEU A 220 11.62 4.53 24.05
N HIS A 221 12.42 3.55 24.44
CA HIS A 221 12.32 2.90 25.74
C HIS A 221 12.55 3.91 26.86
N ILE A 222 13.59 4.74 26.74
CA ILE A 222 13.86 5.84 27.67
C ILE A 222 12.70 6.84 27.70
N LYS A 223 12.15 7.21 26.53
CA LYS A 223 10.99 8.12 26.44
C LYS A 223 9.72 7.53 27.06
N ALA A 224 9.54 6.21 26.96
CA ALA A 224 8.36 5.49 27.42
C ALA A 224 8.39 5.20 28.94
N TYR A 225 9.57 4.90 29.50
CA TYR A 225 9.72 4.37 30.86
C TYR A 225 10.76 5.08 31.73
N GLY A 226 11.52 6.03 31.20
CA GLY A 226 12.67 6.65 31.88
C GLY A 226 13.98 5.89 31.64
N GLN A 227 15.12 6.43 32.10
CA GLN A 227 16.40 5.72 31.99
C GLN A 227 16.44 4.52 32.94
N PRO A 228 16.97 3.36 32.51
CA PRO A 228 17.31 2.30 33.46
C PRO A 228 18.42 2.83 34.39
N THR A 229 18.16 2.78 35.70
CA THR A 229 19.11 3.12 36.77
C THR A 229 20.27 2.14 36.84
#